data_AF-A0A9P6PKW5-F1
#
_entry.id   AF-A0A9P6PKW5-F1
#
_cell.length_a   1.000
_cell.length_b   1.000
_cell.length_c   1.000
_cell.angle_alpha   90.00
_cell.angle_beta   90.00
_cell.angle_gamma   90.00
#
_symmetry.space_group_name_H-M   'P 1'
#
loop_
_entity.id
_entity.type
_entity.pdbx_description
1 polymer ?
#
loop_
_entity_poly.entity_id
_entity_poly.type
_entity_poly.pdbx_seq_one_letter_code
_entity_poly.pdbx_strand_id
1 'polypeptide(L)' 'RVLQKIKAEGVKATVITPFWTSALWYPTLTAMATCKPIPVPRSSVLAAPGNDPHILEKNPMWSLSAWNIDGNKP' A
#
# COMPACT_ATOMS: atom_id res chain seq x y z
N ARG A 1 -1.79 -1.72 -12.54
CA ARG A 1 -2.62 -0.59 -13.02
C ARG A 1 -2.35 0.71 -12.26
N VAL A 2 -2.54 0.79 -10.93
CA VAL A 2 -2.29 2.04 -10.16
C VAL A 2 -0.84 2.55 -10.31
N LEU A 3 0.17 1.70 -10.06
CA LEU A 3 1.58 2.09 -10.18
C LEU A 3 1.96 2.55 -11.59
N GLN A 4 1.43 1.88 -12.62
CA GLN A 4 1.66 2.26 -14.03
C GLN A 4 1.06 3.64 -14.33
N LYS A 5 -0.14 3.94 -13.82
CA LYS A 5 -0.77 5.25 -13.98
C LYS A 5 0.05 6.34 -13.32
N ILE A 6 0.48 6.12 -12.07
CA ILE A 6 1.32 7.06 -11.32
C ILE A 6 2.64 7.32 -12.07
N LYS A 7 3.26 6.27 -12.61
CA LYS A 7 4.47 6.38 -13.43
C LYS A 7 4.25 7.13 -14.74
N ALA A 8 3.16 6.84 -15.45
CA ALA A 8 2.82 7.52 -16.71
C ALA A 8 2.50 9.01 -16.51
N GLU A 9 1.86 9.36 -15.40
CA GLU A 9 1.50 10.75 -15.07
C GLU A 9 2.62 11.52 -14.35
N GLY A 10 3.69 10.84 -13.90
CA GLY A 10 4.81 11.48 -13.19
C GLY A 10 4.41 12.12 -11.86
N VAL A 11 3.33 11.64 -11.23
CA VAL A 11 2.74 12.23 -10.02
C VAL A 11 3.27 11.59 -8.74
N LYS A 12 3.17 12.33 -7.63
CA LYS A 12 3.42 11.81 -6.28
C LYS A 12 2.11 11.31 -5.67
N ALA A 13 2.18 10.19 -4.97
CA ALA A 13 1.00 9.60 -4.33
C ALA A 13 1.38 8.81 -3.07
N THR A 14 0.40 8.68 -2.17
CA THR A 14 0.47 7.74 -1.05
C THR A 14 -0.36 6.51 -1.39
N VAL A 15 0.28 5.34 -1.40
CA VAL A 15 -0.36 4.04 -1.68
C VAL A 15 -0.39 3.23 -0.39
N ILE A 16 -1.58 2.76 -0.02
CA ILE A 16 -1.76 1.82 1.09
C ILE A 16 -1.95 0.43 0.51
N THR A 17 -1.09 -0.50 0.92
CA THR A 17 -1.10 -1.88 0.41
C THR A 17 -0.59 -2.85 1.49
N PRO A 18 -0.93 -4.13 1.42
CA PRO A 18 -0.29 -5.13 2.27
C PRO A 18 1.23 -5.14 2.14
N PHE A 19 1.96 -5.43 3.21
CA PHE A 19 3.42 -5.55 3.14
C PHE A 19 3.81 -6.96 2.68
N TRP A 20 3.77 -7.21 1.37
CA TRP A 20 4.03 -8.54 0.76
C TRP A 20 5.23 -8.50 -0.18
N THR A 21 6.38 -8.93 0.31
CA THR A 21 7.64 -8.95 -0.46
C THR A 21 7.61 -9.90 -1.67
N SER A 22 6.77 -10.94 -1.62
CA SER A 22 6.58 -11.91 -2.71
C SER A 22 5.62 -11.43 -3.81
N ALA A 23 4.92 -10.31 -3.62
CA ALA A 23 3.96 -9.82 -4.60
C ALA A 23 4.68 -9.29 -5.86
N LEU A 24 4.14 -9.59 -7.04
CA LEU A 24 4.71 -9.16 -8.33
C LEU A 24 4.90 -7.64 -8.45
N TRP A 25 4.06 -6.85 -7.77
CA TRP A 25 4.12 -5.39 -7.78
C TRP A 25 5.11 -4.81 -6.76
N TYR A 26 5.62 -5.61 -5.82
CA TYR A 26 6.45 -5.14 -4.70
C TYR A 26 7.79 -4.49 -5.14
N PRO A 27 8.54 -5.08 -6.11
CA PRO A 27 9.78 -4.47 -6.58
C PRO A 27 9.56 -3.09 -7.20
N THR A 28 8.52 -2.94 -8.03
CA THR A 28 8.16 -1.66 -8.66
C THR A 28 7.75 -0.62 -7.63
N LEU A 29 6.92 -1.01 -6.64
CA LEU A 29 6.53 -0.10 -5.56
C LEU A 29 7.74 0.38 -4.76
N THR A 30 8.70 -0.51 -4.50
CA THR A 30 9.93 -0.21 -3.75
C THR A 30 10.83 0.75 -4.53
N ALA A 31 10.99 0.55 -5.83
CA ALA A 31 11.80 1.43 -6.68
C ALA A 31 11.23 2.86 -6.78
N MET A 32 9.90 2.98 -6.82
CA MET A 32 9.20 4.26 -6.83
C MET A 32 9.16 4.95 -5.46
N ALA A 33 9.52 4.27 -4.37
CA ALA A 33 9.38 4.79 -3.01
C ALA A 33 10.28 6.02 -2.75
N THR A 34 9.70 7.04 -2.11
CA THR A 34 10.42 8.25 -1.71
C THR A 34 11.02 8.14 -0.31
N CYS A 35 10.40 7.34 0.55
CA CYS A 35 10.84 7.09 1.91
C CYS A 35 10.58 5.63 2.31
N LYS A 36 11.05 5.23 3.50
CA LYS A 36 10.70 3.93 4.06
C LYS A 36 9.18 3.84 4.27
N PRO A 37 8.57 2.68 3.98
CA PRO A 37 7.14 2.47 4.21
C PRO A 37 6.80 2.56 5.69
N ILE A 38 5.63 3.12 5.98
CA ILE A 38 5.14 3.30 7.35
C ILE A 38 4.10 2.20 7.64
N PRO A 39 4.29 1.37 8.67
CA PRO A 39 3.27 0.40 9.08
C PRO A 39 1.97 1.12 9.46
N VAL A 40 0.84 0.64 8.94
CA VAL A 40 -0.48 1.17 9.27
C VAL A 40 -1.06 0.34 10.41
N PRO A 41 -1.37 0.94 11.58
CA PRO A 41 -2.01 0.23 12.68
C PRO A 41 -3.36 -0.34 12.25
N ARG A 42 -3.63 -1.60 12.58
CA ARG A 42 -4.89 -2.26 12.19
C ARG A 42 -6.10 -1.54 12.79
N SER A 43 -6.02 -1.10 14.04
CA SER A 43 -7.07 -0.33 14.71
C SER A 43 -7.49 0.94 13.96
N SER A 44 -6.62 1.53 13.14
CA SER A 44 -6.93 2.71 12.32
C SER A 44 -7.75 2.40 11.06
N VAL A 45 -7.87 1.13 10.68
CA VAL A 45 -8.51 0.69 9.42
C VAL A 45 -9.82 -0.06 9.65
N LEU A 46 -10.03 -0.61 10.86
CA LEU A 46 -11.15 -1.50 11.18
C LEU A 46 -12.51 -0.80 11.41
N ALA A 47 -12.62 0.50 11.19
CA ALA A 47 -13.91 1.18 11.25
C ALA A 47 -14.73 0.91 9.97
N ALA A 48 -15.29 -0.29 9.84
CA ALA A 48 -16.15 -0.64 8.71
C ALA A 48 -17.61 -0.17 8.96
N PRO A 49 -18.28 0.48 8.00
CA PRO A 49 -19.72 0.66 8.05
C PRO A 49 -20.41 -0.68 7.70
N GLY A 50 -20.95 -1.37 8.71
CA GLY A 50 -21.72 -2.62 8.54
C GLY A 50 -21.35 -3.70 9.56
N ASN A 51 -22.08 -4.83 9.52
CA ASN A 51 -21.86 -5.98 10.42
C ASN A 51 -20.83 -7.00 9.90
N ASP A 52 -20.27 -6.80 8.70
CA ASP A 52 -19.29 -7.74 8.14
C ASP A 52 -17.89 -7.46 8.69
N PRO A 53 -17.19 -8.48 9.22
CA PRO A 53 -15.84 -8.31 9.73
C PRO A 53 -14.89 -7.92 8.60
N HIS A 54 -14.08 -6.89 8.85
CA HIS A 54 -13.15 -6.34 7.87
C HIS A 54 -12.15 -7.42 7.42
N ILE A 55 -11.72 -7.40 6.15
CA ILE A 55 -10.82 -8.45 5.60
C ILE A 55 -9.53 -8.62 6.41
N LEU A 56 -9.05 -7.53 7.02
CA LEU A 56 -7.90 -7.58 7.91
C LEU A 56 -8.20 -8.41 9.16
N GLU A 57 -9.37 -8.30 9.78
CA GLU A 57 -9.75 -9.10 10.96
C GLU A 57 -9.71 -10.60 10.67
N LYS A 58 -10.12 -10.99 9.46
CA LYS A 58 -10.11 -12.39 9.01
C LYS A 58 -8.69 -12.95 8.85
N ASN A 59 -7.67 -12.10 8.67
CA ASN A 59 -6.30 -12.54 8.50
C ASN A 59 -5.31 -11.72 9.37
N PRO A 60 -4.93 -12.21 10.55
CA PRO A 60 -4.03 -11.50 11.46
C PRO A 60 -2.60 -11.35 10.91
N MET A 61 -2.20 -12.18 9.96
CA MET A 61 -0.88 -12.09 9.31
C MET A 61 -0.79 -10.98 8.27
N TRP A 62 -1.91 -10.35 7.91
CA TRP A 62 -1.93 -9.26 6.95
C TRP A 62 -1.59 -7.93 7.65
N SER A 63 -0.40 -7.43 7.37
CA SER A 63 0.04 -6.08 7.75
C SER A 63 -0.14 -5.13 6.58
N LEU A 64 -0.59 -3.90 6.88
CA LEU A 64 -0.68 -2.82 5.91
C LEU A 64 0.50 -1.87 6.06
N SER A 65 0.88 -1.25 4.96
CA SER A 65 1.93 -0.25 4.91
C SER A 65 1.53 0.89 3.98
N ALA A 66 1.84 2.11 4.40
CA ALA A 66 1.67 3.32 3.62
C ALA A 66 3.01 3.66 2.93
N TRP A 67 2.95 3.86 1.62
CA TRP A 67 4.09 4.12 0.77
C TRP A 67 3.92 5.48 0.10
N ASN A 68 4.84 6.40 0.35
CA ASN A 68 4.95 7.59 -0.48
C ASN A 68 5.78 7.22 -1.71
N ILE A 69 5.20 7.38 -2.90
CA ILE A 69 5.84 7.03 -4.17
C ILE A 69 5.82 8.21 -5.13
N ASP A 70 6.78 8.22 -6.05
CA ASP A 70 6.93 9.24 -7.08
C ASP A 70 7.00 8.57 -8.46
N GLY A 71 6.13 8.98 -9.38
CA GLY A 71 6.10 8.49 -10.75
C GLY A 71 7.38 8.73 -11.56
N ASN A 72 8.21 9.71 -11.15
CA ASN A 72 9.47 10.04 -11.82
C ASN A 72 10.65 9.21 -11.29
N LYS A 73 10.44 8.41 -10.24
CA LYS A 73 11.44 7.47 -9.74
C LYS A 73 11.45 6.19 -10.58
N PRO A 74 12.62 5.53 -10.71
CA PRO A 74 12.81 4.35 -11.56
C PRO A 74 11.82 3.22 -11.29
#